data_AF-A0A0K1EMF4-F1
#
_entry.id   AF-A0A0K1EMF4-F1
#
_cell.length_a   1.000
_cell.length_b   1.000
_cell.length_c   1.000
_cell.angle_alpha   90.00
_cell.angle_beta   90.00
_cell.angle_gamma   90.00
#
_symmetry.space_group_name_H-M   'P 1'
#
loop_
_entity.id
_entity.type
_entity.pdbx_description
1 polymer ?
#
loop_
_entity_poly.entity_id
_entity_poly.type
_entity_poly.pdbx_seq_one_letter_code
_entity_poly.pdbx_strand_id
1 'polypeptide(L)'
;MAGPLNPLVGERVFNGAEFDYLVDLEPSALKGMRTAQRGLDRVLAEIIGNEVVWAEKAGVTTADMTQLFLLNERIARIDEFLAPVLKFAEMLSETRYVLEDQRQHILLNIGASVERRGKEMPELLARYQKTRTYRSAIAKKAAKTRKKNAEEQAEVVALAAEPEARALVEGPRVEATTTTRGTVVVDESSEAAACAEVS
;
A
#
# COMPACT_ATOMS: atom_id res chain seq x y z
N MET A 1 7.11 -33.55 7.30
CA MET A 1 5.87 -32.75 7.49
C MET A 1 5.62 -32.01 6.21
N ALA A 2 4.42 -32.04 5.63
CA ALA A 2 4.13 -31.22 4.45
C ALA A 2 4.25 -29.73 4.83
N GLY A 3 4.77 -28.90 3.92
CA GLY A 3 4.86 -27.44 4.12
C GLY A 3 3.48 -26.79 4.26
N PRO A 4 3.39 -25.58 4.85
CA PRO A 4 2.14 -24.86 5.00
C PRO A 4 1.60 -24.48 3.61
N LEU A 5 0.36 -24.87 3.34
CA LEU A 5 -0.33 -24.47 2.12
C LEU A 5 -0.86 -23.04 2.29
N ASN A 6 -0.98 -22.32 1.18
CA ASN A 6 -1.68 -21.04 1.18
C ASN A 6 -3.13 -21.25 1.63
N PRO A 7 -3.64 -20.39 2.54
CA PRO A 7 -4.99 -20.55 3.06
C PRO A 7 -6.01 -20.44 1.93
N LEU A 8 -6.85 -21.46 1.79
CA LEU A 8 -7.99 -21.41 0.87
C LEU A 8 -9.17 -20.70 1.53
N VAL A 9 -10.05 -20.10 0.72
CA VAL A 9 -11.30 -19.50 1.22
C VAL A 9 -12.13 -20.59 1.91
N GLY A 10 -12.33 -20.44 3.23
CA GLY A 10 -13.07 -21.38 4.06
C GLY A 10 -12.21 -22.31 4.91
N GLU A 11 -10.90 -22.33 4.72
CA GLU A 11 -9.95 -22.97 5.63
C GLU A 11 -9.82 -22.14 6.92
N ARG A 12 -9.87 -22.82 8.07
CA ARG A 12 -10.00 -22.15 9.39
C ARG A 12 -8.95 -22.58 10.41
N VAL A 13 -8.06 -23.51 10.03
CA VAL A 13 -7.13 -24.12 10.97
C VAL A 13 -5.71 -23.73 10.58
N PHE A 14 -5.14 -22.80 11.35
CA PHE A 14 -3.70 -22.59 11.37
C PHE A 14 -3.14 -23.39 12.56
N ASN A 15 -2.28 -24.36 12.29
CA ASN A 15 -1.60 -25.12 13.34
C ASN A 15 -0.13 -24.68 13.45
N GLY A 16 0.16 -23.87 14.47
CA GLY A 16 1.51 -23.46 14.82
C GLY A 16 2.15 -24.26 15.96
N ALA A 17 1.64 -25.44 16.30
CA ALA A 17 2.11 -26.22 17.45
C ALA A 17 3.60 -26.63 17.35
N GLU A 18 4.19 -26.62 16.16
CA GLU A 18 5.61 -26.89 15.95
C GLU A 18 6.53 -25.73 16.40
N PHE A 19 5.99 -24.54 16.67
CA PHE A 19 6.75 -23.38 17.10
C PHE A 19 6.72 -23.23 18.64
N ASP A 20 7.36 -24.15 19.36
CA ASP A 20 7.52 -24.08 20.82
C ASP A 20 8.50 -22.99 21.29
N TYR A 21 9.13 -22.28 20.35
CA TYR A 21 10.14 -21.24 20.55
C TYR A 21 9.68 -19.83 20.16
N LEU A 22 8.37 -19.60 19.96
CA LEU A 22 7.85 -18.24 19.69
C LEU A 22 8.04 -17.32 20.89
N VAL A 23 8.35 -16.07 20.60
CA VAL A 23 8.52 -15.01 21.60
C VAL A 23 7.59 -13.87 21.25
N ASP A 24 6.79 -13.42 22.22
CA ASP A 24 6.00 -12.20 22.11
C ASP A 24 6.85 -11.01 22.59
N LEU A 25 7.24 -10.16 21.64
CA LEU A 25 8.07 -8.99 21.89
C LEU A 25 7.23 -7.73 21.79
N GLU A 26 7.46 -6.80 22.71
CA GLU A 26 6.90 -5.46 22.58
C GLU A 26 7.42 -4.77 21.30
N PRO A 27 6.63 -3.92 20.62
CA PRO A 27 7.04 -3.28 19.37
C PRO A 27 8.38 -2.52 19.45
N SER A 28 8.71 -1.97 20.63
CA SER A 28 9.98 -1.27 20.88
C SER A 28 11.18 -2.21 21.07
N ALA A 29 10.97 -3.46 21.46
CA ALA A 29 12.03 -4.43 21.69
C ALA A 29 12.72 -4.88 20.40
N LEU A 30 12.08 -4.68 19.24
CA LEU A 30 12.68 -4.94 17.92
C LEU A 30 13.82 -3.98 17.59
N LYS A 31 13.89 -2.83 18.27
CA LYS A 31 14.91 -1.80 17.98
C LYS A 31 16.29 -2.26 18.42
N GLY A 32 17.23 -2.30 17.46
CA GLY A 32 18.62 -2.70 17.70
C GLY A 32 18.89 -4.20 17.51
N MET A 33 17.86 -5.00 17.20
CA MET A 33 18.06 -6.38 16.75
C MET A 33 18.80 -6.39 15.41
N ARG A 34 19.71 -7.36 15.24
CA ARG A 34 20.46 -7.54 13.99
C ARG A 34 19.67 -8.44 13.06
N THR A 35 19.68 -8.11 11.78
CA THR A 35 19.05 -8.89 10.72
C THR A 35 20.11 -9.45 9.77
N ALA A 36 19.71 -10.44 8.97
CA ALA A 36 20.55 -10.98 7.91
C ALA A 36 20.99 -9.85 6.95
N GLN A 37 22.29 -9.78 6.69
CA GLN A 37 22.85 -8.87 5.71
C GLN A 37 22.97 -9.54 4.35
N ARG A 38 23.08 -8.73 3.30
CA ARG A 38 23.34 -9.24 1.95
C ARG A 38 24.63 -10.05 1.93
N GLY A 39 24.56 -11.27 1.41
CA GLY A 39 25.71 -12.17 1.29
C GLY A 39 25.87 -13.16 2.44
N LEU A 40 24.92 -13.22 3.38
CA LEU A 40 24.92 -14.21 4.48
C LEU A 40 25.13 -15.64 3.97
N ASP A 41 24.48 -16.04 2.86
CA ASP A 41 24.61 -17.40 2.30
C ASP A 41 26.04 -17.75 1.93
N ARG A 42 26.82 -16.76 1.45
CA ARG A 42 28.24 -16.96 1.11
C ARG A 42 29.07 -17.19 2.37
N VAL A 43 28.78 -16.44 3.43
CA VAL A 43 29.42 -16.60 4.72
C VAL A 43 29.08 -17.95 5.34
N LEU A 44 27.81 -18.37 5.28
CA LEU A 44 27.39 -19.68 5.76
C LEU A 44 28.09 -20.82 4.98
N ALA A 45 28.17 -20.72 3.66
CA ALA A 45 28.88 -21.69 2.84
C ALA A 45 30.38 -21.76 3.18
N GLU A 46 31.01 -20.61 3.44
CA GLU A 46 32.42 -20.54 3.88
C GLU A 46 32.62 -21.19 5.25
N ILE A 47 31.74 -20.91 6.21
CA ILE A 47 31.79 -21.49 7.56
C ILE A 47 31.67 -23.02 7.47
N ILE A 48 30.67 -23.52 6.73
CA ILE A 48 30.45 -24.97 6.53
C ILE A 48 31.64 -25.62 5.83
N GLY A 49 32.20 -24.96 4.80
CA GLY A 49 33.36 -25.48 4.07
C GLY A 49 34.63 -25.58 4.91
N ASN A 50 34.76 -24.75 5.94
CA ASN A 50 35.95 -24.68 6.80
C ASN A 50 35.78 -25.42 8.14
N GLU A 51 34.59 -25.92 8.46
CA GLU A 51 34.25 -26.50 9.77
C GLU A 51 35.24 -27.59 10.20
N VAL A 52 35.53 -28.56 9.34
CA VAL A 52 36.32 -29.74 9.71
C VAL A 52 37.79 -29.42 10.01
N VAL A 53 38.38 -28.44 9.30
CA VAL A 53 39.84 -28.20 9.32
C VAL A 53 40.22 -26.97 10.16
N TRP A 54 39.34 -25.97 10.23
CA TRP A 54 39.66 -24.67 10.80
C TRP A 54 38.81 -24.29 12.02
N ALA A 55 37.70 -24.98 12.30
CA ALA A 55 36.83 -24.62 13.43
C ALA A 55 37.58 -24.63 14.77
N GLU A 56 38.32 -25.70 15.08
CA GLU A 56 39.08 -25.81 16.33
C GLU A 56 40.14 -24.71 16.45
N LYS A 57 40.83 -24.40 15.35
CA LYS A 57 41.84 -23.33 15.30
C LYS A 57 41.24 -21.94 15.46
N ALA A 58 40.01 -21.74 14.99
CA ALA A 58 39.26 -20.51 15.16
C ALA A 58 38.56 -20.40 16.52
N GLY A 59 38.63 -21.44 17.37
CA GLY A 59 37.92 -21.51 18.64
C GLY A 59 36.40 -21.68 18.48
N VAL A 60 35.93 -22.11 17.31
CA VAL A 60 34.52 -22.39 17.04
C VAL A 60 34.19 -23.76 17.62
N THR A 61 33.23 -23.82 18.54
CA THR A 61 32.84 -25.07 19.17
C THR A 61 31.77 -25.80 18.35
N THR A 62 31.64 -27.11 18.56
CA THR A 62 30.53 -27.90 17.99
C THR A 62 29.17 -27.37 18.47
N ALA A 63 29.09 -26.80 19.67
CA ALA A 63 27.88 -26.19 20.20
C ALA A 63 27.48 -24.94 19.39
N ASP A 64 28.44 -24.09 19.02
CA ASP A 64 28.19 -22.90 18.20
C ASP A 64 27.65 -23.29 16.82
N MET A 65 28.26 -24.29 16.18
CA MET A 65 27.80 -24.81 14.88
C MET A 65 26.40 -25.41 14.97
N THR A 66 26.15 -26.24 15.98
CA THR A 66 24.82 -26.84 16.22
C THR A 66 23.77 -25.75 16.43
N GLN A 67 24.09 -24.72 17.23
CA GLN A 67 23.18 -23.61 17.46
C GLN A 67 22.92 -22.80 16.19
N LEU A 68 23.96 -22.54 15.38
CA LEU A 68 23.83 -21.84 14.10
C LEU A 68 22.90 -22.60 13.14
N PHE A 69 23.09 -23.91 13.00
CA PHE A 69 22.22 -24.75 12.18
C PHE A 69 20.76 -24.73 12.67
N LEU A 70 20.56 -24.88 13.98
CA LEU A 70 19.22 -24.83 14.58
C LEU A 70 18.54 -23.48 14.34
N LEU A 71 19.26 -22.37 14.49
CA LEU A 71 18.71 -21.03 14.24
C LEU A 71 18.33 -20.85 12.76
N ASN A 72 19.19 -21.30 11.83
CA ASN A 72 18.89 -21.22 10.41
C ASN A 72 17.66 -22.04 10.02
N GLU A 73 17.53 -23.26 10.56
CA GLU A 73 16.37 -24.12 10.33
C GLU A 73 15.08 -23.47 10.87
N ARG A 74 15.13 -22.95 12.11
CA ARG A 74 13.98 -22.27 12.74
C ARG A 74 13.57 -21.02 11.97
N ILE A 75 14.52 -20.20 11.54
CA ILE A 75 14.24 -18.99 10.75
C ILE A 75 13.60 -19.38 9.42
N ALA A 76 14.20 -20.32 8.68
CA ALA A 76 13.65 -20.79 7.42
C ALA A 76 12.23 -21.34 7.58
N ARG A 77 11.97 -22.06 8.68
CA ARG A 77 10.64 -22.59 8.97
C ARG A 77 9.62 -21.51 9.31
N ILE A 78 10.03 -20.49 10.08
CA ILE A 78 9.19 -19.31 10.33
C ILE A 78 8.85 -18.63 9.00
N ASP A 79 9.83 -18.39 8.13
CA ASP A 79 9.64 -17.70 6.86
C ASP A 79 8.67 -18.45 5.93
N GLU A 80 8.73 -19.79 5.91
CA GLU A 80 7.80 -20.64 5.17
C GLU A 80 6.35 -20.46 5.64
N PHE A 81 6.12 -20.32 6.95
CA PHE A 81 4.78 -20.11 7.53
C PHE A 81 4.31 -18.67 7.48
N LEU A 82 5.24 -17.72 7.50
CA LEU A 82 4.93 -16.29 7.54
C LEU A 82 4.11 -15.87 6.32
N ALA A 83 4.47 -16.35 5.12
CA ALA A 83 3.78 -15.98 3.89
C ALA A 83 2.28 -16.38 3.89
N PRO A 84 1.91 -17.65 4.16
CA PRO A 84 0.50 -18.05 4.32
C PRO A 84 -0.23 -17.29 5.44
N VAL A 85 0.42 -17.01 6.57
CA VAL A 85 -0.18 -16.27 7.69
C VAL A 85 -0.48 -14.82 7.29
N LEU A 86 0.46 -14.15 6.62
CA LEU A 86 0.25 -12.81 6.12
C LEU A 86 -0.90 -12.77 5.10
N LYS A 87 -1.01 -13.79 4.24
CA LYS A 87 -2.13 -13.90 3.31
C LYS A 87 -3.47 -14.07 4.04
N PHE A 88 -3.50 -14.90 5.09
CA PHE A 88 -4.69 -15.06 5.91
C PHE A 88 -5.09 -13.75 6.60
N ALA A 89 -4.13 -13.01 7.15
CA ALA A 89 -4.35 -11.70 7.76
C ALA A 89 -4.88 -10.68 6.73
N GLU A 90 -4.34 -10.68 5.51
CA GLU A 90 -4.85 -9.88 4.39
C GLU A 90 -6.31 -10.20 4.10
N MET A 91 -6.66 -11.49 3.93
CA MET A 91 -8.04 -11.93 3.68
C MET A 91 -9.02 -11.50 4.78
N LEU A 92 -8.60 -11.57 6.05
CA LEU A 92 -9.41 -11.07 7.17
C LEU A 92 -9.63 -9.56 7.08
N SER A 93 -8.59 -8.81 6.70
CA SER A 93 -8.69 -7.35 6.54
C SER A 93 -9.61 -6.96 5.38
N GLU A 94 -9.49 -7.62 4.23
CA GLU A 94 -10.34 -7.43 3.05
C GLU A 94 -11.80 -7.75 3.37
N THR A 95 -12.04 -8.90 4.00
CA THR A 95 -13.38 -9.33 4.42
C THR A 95 -14.00 -8.31 5.37
N ARG A 96 -13.22 -7.76 6.31
CA ARG A 96 -13.67 -6.68 7.21
C ARG A 96 -14.11 -5.45 6.42
N TYR A 97 -13.37 -5.04 5.38
CA TYR A 97 -13.78 -3.90 4.54
C TYR A 97 -15.07 -4.16 3.79
N VAL A 98 -15.26 -5.36 3.23
CA VAL A 98 -16.51 -5.75 2.55
C VAL A 98 -17.70 -5.70 3.52
N LEU A 99 -17.54 -6.29 4.71
CA LEU A 99 -18.59 -6.28 5.73
C LEU A 99 -18.87 -4.86 6.25
N GLU A 100 -17.85 -4.03 6.37
CA GLU A 100 -18.00 -2.63 6.75
C GLU A 100 -18.82 -1.87 5.69
N ASP A 101 -18.48 -2.01 4.42
CA ASP A 101 -19.20 -1.38 3.32
C ASP A 101 -20.69 -1.79 3.29
N GLN A 102 -20.96 -3.10 3.41
CA GLN A 102 -22.33 -3.61 3.53
C GLN A 102 -23.06 -3.01 4.73
N ARG A 103 -22.40 -2.92 5.89
CA ARG A 103 -22.96 -2.29 7.09
C ARG A 103 -23.27 -0.81 6.85
N GLN A 104 -22.38 -0.08 6.17
CA GLN A 104 -22.60 1.33 5.84
C GLN A 104 -23.81 1.51 4.92
N HIS A 105 -23.93 0.69 3.88
CA HIS A 105 -25.09 0.71 2.98
C HIS A 105 -26.41 0.49 3.75
N ILE A 106 -26.46 -0.49 4.66
CA ILE A 106 -27.64 -0.73 5.49
C ILE A 106 -27.96 0.49 6.37
N LEU A 107 -26.95 1.07 7.04
CA LEU A 107 -27.15 2.25 7.89
C LEU A 107 -27.69 3.46 7.10
N LEU A 108 -27.17 3.71 5.90
CA LEU A 108 -27.64 4.79 5.03
C LEU A 108 -29.09 4.56 4.58
N ASN A 109 -29.44 3.32 4.23
CA ASN A 109 -30.80 2.94 3.85
C ASN A 109 -31.79 3.10 5.02
N ILE A 110 -31.39 2.71 6.24
CA ILE A 110 -32.18 2.94 7.46
C ILE A 110 -32.39 4.45 7.66
N GLY A 111 -31.32 5.24 7.57
CA GLY A 111 -31.40 6.70 7.71
C GLY A 111 -32.34 7.35 6.68
N ALA A 112 -32.29 6.91 5.43
CA ALA A 112 -33.21 7.37 4.38
C ALA A 112 -34.67 6.97 4.64
N SER A 113 -34.89 5.73 5.11
CA SER A 113 -36.22 5.23 5.47
C SER A 113 -36.83 6.02 6.64
N VAL A 114 -36.02 6.34 7.66
CA VAL A 114 -36.41 7.16 8.81
C VAL A 114 -36.80 8.57 8.36
N GLU A 115 -36.02 9.22 7.49
CA GLU A 115 -36.39 10.55 7.00
C GLU A 115 -37.66 10.55 6.17
N ARG A 116 -37.86 9.52 5.34
CA ARG A 116 -39.09 9.38 4.56
C ARG A 116 -40.31 9.23 5.46
N ARG A 117 -40.26 8.28 6.41
CA ARG A 117 -41.36 8.02 7.36
C ARG A 117 -41.55 9.13 8.39
N GLY A 118 -40.49 9.86 8.72
CA GLY A 118 -40.53 10.99 9.63
C GLY A 118 -41.37 12.18 9.13
N LYS A 119 -41.69 12.22 7.83
CA LYS A 119 -42.66 13.19 7.27
C LYS A 119 -44.09 12.92 7.77
N GLU A 120 -44.43 11.65 7.98
CA GLU A 120 -45.74 11.22 8.48
C GLU A 120 -45.74 11.08 10.01
N MET A 121 -44.62 10.64 10.59
CA MET A 121 -44.44 10.43 12.03
C MET A 121 -43.25 11.23 12.56
N PRO A 122 -43.44 12.51 12.94
CA PRO A 122 -42.34 13.41 13.33
C PRO A 122 -41.51 12.91 14.52
N GLU A 123 -42.10 12.13 15.41
CA GLU A 123 -41.42 11.56 16.59
C GLU A 123 -40.21 10.68 16.23
N LEU A 124 -40.26 10.02 15.06
CA LEU A 124 -39.15 9.20 14.55
C LEU A 124 -37.89 10.05 14.32
N LEU A 125 -38.05 11.31 13.92
CA LEU A 125 -36.93 12.19 13.63
C LEU A 125 -36.11 12.52 14.87
N ALA A 126 -36.77 12.62 16.03
CA ALA A 126 -36.13 12.85 17.32
C ALA A 126 -35.44 11.57 17.82
N ARG A 127 -36.12 10.42 17.74
CA ARG A 127 -35.59 9.12 18.18
C ARG A 127 -34.34 8.68 17.40
N TYR A 128 -34.28 8.99 16.11
CA TYR A 128 -33.18 8.61 15.21
C TYR A 128 -32.22 9.77 14.87
N GLN A 129 -32.11 10.77 15.74
CA GLN A 129 -31.25 11.95 15.50
C GLN A 129 -29.79 11.58 15.18
N LYS A 130 -29.22 10.58 15.88
CA LYS A 130 -27.83 10.14 15.66
C LYS A 130 -27.63 9.55 14.26
N THR A 131 -28.53 8.66 13.83
CA THR A 131 -28.48 8.04 12.49
C THR A 131 -28.61 9.08 11.38
N ARG A 132 -29.50 10.06 11.54
CA ARG A 132 -29.65 11.17 10.59
C ARG A 132 -28.40 12.05 10.54
N THR A 133 -27.84 12.35 11.71
CA THR A 133 -26.60 13.13 11.81
C THR A 133 -25.46 12.42 11.10
N TYR A 134 -25.30 11.11 11.34
CA TYR A 134 -24.30 10.27 10.69
C TYR A 134 -24.44 10.28 9.17
N ARG A 135 -25.64 10.01 8.63
CA ARG A 135 -25.91 10.04 7.18
C ARG A 135 -25.61 11.41 6.55
N SER A 136 -25.95 12.50 7.25
CA SER A 136 -25.71 13.87 6.74
C SER A 136 -24.24 14.31 6.83
N ALA A 137 -23.38 13.62 7.57
CA ALA A 137 -22.00 14.04 7.81
C ALA A 137 -21.18 14.13 6.51
N ILE A 138 -21.34 13.16 5.61
CA ILE A 138 -20.64 13.14 4.30
C ILE A 138 -21.10 14.32 3.44
N ALA A 139 -22.43 14.54 3.35
CA ALA A 139 -22.99 15.64 2.57
C ALA A 139 -22.53 17.01 3.10
N LYS A 140 -22.49 17.19 4.43
CA LYS A 140 -21.99 18.41 5.07
C LYS A 140 -20.51 18.65 4.76
N LYS A 141 -19.67 17.61 4.82
CA LYS A 141 -18.25 17.70 4.46
C LYS A 141 -18.10 18.08 2.98
N ALA A 142 -18.83 17.42 2.08
CA ALA A 142 -18.79 17.71 0.65
C ALA A 142 -19.22 19.15 0.34
N ALA A 143 -20.29 19.65 0.98
CA ALA A 143 -20.73 21.03 0.84
C ALA A 143 -19.65 22.02 1.31
N LYS A 144 -18.99 21.76 2.44
CA LYS A 144 -17.87 22.58 2.94
C LYS A 144 -16.70 22.60 1.95
N THR A 145 -16.32 21.46 1.39
CA THR A 145 -15.25 21.39 0.39
C THR A 145 -15.62 22.14 -0.90
N ARG A 146 -16.85 21.98 -1.40
CA ARG A 146 -17.32 22.72 -2.60
C ARG A 146 -17.28 24.23 -2.39
N LYS A 147 -17.69 24.70 -1.21
CA LYS A 147 -17.64 26.13 -0.86
C LYS A 147 -16.20 26.65 -0.85
N LYS A 148 -15.29 25.94 -0.18
CA LYS A 148 -13.87 26.30 -0.13
C LYS A 148 -13.24 26.36 -1.53
N ASN A 149 -13.48 25.35 -2.36
CA ASN A 149 -12.93 25.33 -3.72
C ASN A 149 -13.52 26.45 -4.59
N ALA A 150 -14.79 26.82 -4.41
CA ALA A 150 -15.40 27.93 -5.13
C ALA A 150 -14.81 29.29 -4.71
N GLU A 151 -14.50 29.46 -3.42
CA GLU A 151 -13.81 30.66 -2.90
C GLU A 151 -12.38 30.75 -3.45
N GLU A 152 -11.61 29.65 -3.40
CA GLU A 152 -10.25 29.59 -3.97
C GLU A 152 -10.26 29.84 -5.49
N GLN A 153 -11.22 29.26 -6.22
CA GLN A 153 -11.36 29.50 -7.65
C GLN A 153 -11.76 30.96 -7.95
N ALA A 154 -12.63 31.57 -7.12
CA ALA A 154 -13.02 32.96 -7.27
C ALA A 154 -11.84 33.92 -6.99
N GLU A 155 -10.99 33.60 -6.01
CA GLU A 155 -9.77 34.35 -5.71
C GLU A 155 -8.75 34.26 -6.86
N VAL A 156 -8.54 33.06 -7.43
CA VAL A 156 -7.68 32.87 -8.61
C VAL A 156 -8.22 33.61 -9.83
N VAL A 157 -9.54 33.60 -10.07
CA VAL A 157 -10.17 34.35 -11.17
C VAL A 157 -10.08 35.85 -10.94
N ALA A 158 -10.24 36.33 -9.70
CA ALA A 158 -10.09 37.75 -9.36
C ALA A 158 -8.65 38.24 -9.57
N LEU A 159 -7.65 37.47 -9.13
CA LEU A 159 -6.23 37.77 -9.36
C LEU A 159 -5.83 37.72 -10.84
N ALA A 160 -6.50 36.88 -11.64
CA ALA A 160 -6.31 36.84 -13.10
C ALA A 160 -7.09 37.93 -13.85
N ALA A 161 -8.08 38.57 -13.21
CA ALA A 161 -8.92 39.62 -13.79
C ALA A 161 -8.43 41.05 -13.50
N GLU A 162 -7.41 41.24 -12.65
CA GLU A 162 -6.70 42.52 -12.52
C GLU A 162 -5.87 42.80 -13.79
N PRO A 163 -6.21 43.79 -14.63
CA PRO A 163 -5.54 44.05 -15.89
C PRO A 163 -4.53 45.19 -15.74
N GLU A 164 -3.41 44.98 -15.04
CA GLU A 164 -2.29 45.94 -15.01
C GLU A 164 -0.92 45.29 -15.28
N ALA A 165 -0.87 44.34 -16.22
CA ALA A 165 0.39 43.96 -16.88
C ALA A 165 0.26 43.83 -18.40
N ARG A 166 -0.79 44.42 -19.02
CA ARG A 166 -0.96 44.46 -20.48
C ARG A 166 -0.60 45.81 -21.12
N ALA A 167 -0.12 46.78 -20.34
CA ALA A 167 0.22 48.13 -20.83
C ALA A 167 1.73 48.39 -21.04
N LEU A 168 2.59 47.36 -21.09
CA LEU A 168 4.04 47.53 -21.37
C LEU A 168 4.56 46.76 -22.59
N VAL A 169 3.70 46.17 -23.43
CA VAL A 169 4.17 45.36 -24.59
C VAL A 169 3.98 46.06 -25.95
N GLU A 170 3.36 47.25 -26.01
CA GLU A 170 3.21 47.99 -27.28
C GLU A 170 4.15 49.20 -27.38
N GLY A 171 5.37 48.93 -27.89
CA GLY A 171 6.18 49.85 -28.70
C GLY A 171 7.70 49.80 -28.42
N PRO A 172 8.62 49.85 -29.43
CA PRO A 172 8.39 50.08 -30.86
C PRO A 172 8.74 48.87 -31.76
N ARG A 173 8.09 48.86 -32.92
CA ARG A 173 8.46 48.13 -34.14
C ARG A 173 9.93 48.37 -34.49
N VAL A 174 10.73 47.31 -34.55
CA VAL A 174 12.00 47.28 -35.30
C VAL A 174 11.89 46.21 -36.37
N GLU A 175 12.33 46.59 -37.56
CA GLU A 175 12.13 45.89 -38.82
C GLU A 175 12.90 44.56 -38.91
N ALA A 176 12.25 43.61 -39.59
CA ALA A 176 12.73 42.46 -40.35
C ALA A 176 14.16 41.92 -40.15
N THR A 177 14.23 40.60 -39.87
CA THR A 177 15.02 39.68 -40.72
C THR A 177 14.40 38.28 -40.68
N THR A 178 13.90 37.85 -41.83
CA THR A 178 13.44 36.49 -42.13
C THR A 178 14.63 35.52 -42.16
N THR A 179 14.56 34.40 -41.42
CA THR A 179 15.32 33.18 -41.73
C THR A 179 14.44 31.96 -41.47
N THR A 180 14.19 31.25 -42.55
CA THR A 180 13.30 30.10 -42.73
C THR A 180 14.08 28.80 -42.52
N ARG A 181 13.52 27.85 -41.74
CA ARG A 181 13.69 26.37 -41.77
C ARG A 181 13.52 25.85 -40.34
N GLY A 182 12.76 24.81 -40.05
CA GLY A 182 11.98 23.89 -40.85
C GLY A 182 11.31 22.93 -39.86
N THR A 183 10.04 22.70 -40.09
CA THR A 183 9.19 21.73 -39.41
C THR A 183 9.73 20.32 -39.65
N VAL A 184 9.90 19.51 -38.60
CA VAL A 184 9.91 18.05 -38.72
C VAL A 184 8.87 17.51 -37.75
N VAL A 185 7.74 17.17 -38.34
CA VAL A 185 6.80 16.17 -37.87
C VAL A 185 7.55 14.84 -37.92
N VAL A 186 7.62 14.10 -36.81
CA VAL A 186 7.94 12.68 -36.87
C VAL A 186 6.64 11.94 -36.65
N ASP A 187 6.16 11.42 -37.77
CA ASP A 187 5.02 10.54 -37.92
C ASP A 187 5.34 9.16 -37.34
N GLU A 188 4.32 8.52 -36.80
CA GLU A 188 4.31 7.11 -36.44
C GLU A 188 4.31 6.26 -37.73
N SER A 189 4.69 4.98 -37.61
CA SER A 189 4.50 3.89 -38.58
C SER A 189 5.58 3.61 -39.65
N SER A 190 6.58 2.81 -39.27
CA SER A 190 7.02 1.57 -39.96
C SER A 190 8.10 0.95 -39.04
N GLU A 191 8.32 -0.36 -38.90
CA GLU A 191 8.24 -1.43 -39.88
C GLU A 191 8.33 -2.76 -39.10
N ALA A 192 7.35 -3.63 -39.31
CA ALA A 192 7.48 -5.05 -39.00
C ALA A 192 8.16 -5.71 -40.20
N ALA A 193 9.22 -6.52 -39.96
CA ALA A 193 9.41 -7.86 -40.52
C ALA A 193 10.89 -8.34 -40.48
N ALA A 194 11.06 -9.53 -39.91
CA ALA A 194 11.85 -10.67 -40.41
C ALA A 194 13.37 -10.57 -40.63
N CYS A 195 14.12 -11.41 -39.89
CA CYS A 195 15.07 -12.44 -40.37
C CYS A 195 15.70 -13.11 -39.12
N ALA A 196 15.40 -14.36 -38.79
CA ALA A 196 15.89 -15.63 -39.36
C ALA A 196 17.13 -16.19 -38.63
N GLU A 197 16.91 -17.39 -38.07
CA GLU A 197 17.80 -18.52 -37.77
C GLU A 197 19.32 -18.36 -37.97
N VAL A 198 20.11 -18.75 -36.96
CA VAL A 198 21.34 -19.53 -37.14
C VAL A 198 21.54 -20.50 -35.96
N SER A 199 21.47 -21.79 -36.30
CA SER A 199 22.13 -23.00 -35.76
C SER A 199 22.18 -23.29 -34.25
#